data_AF-A0A8X8X9G3-F1
#
_entry.id   AF-A0A8X8X9G3-F1
#
_cell.length_a   1.000
_cell.length_b   1.000
_cell.length_c   1.000
_cell.angle_alpha   90.00
_cell.angle_beta   90.00
_cell.angle_gamma   90.00
#
_symmetry.space_group_name_H-M   'P 1'
#
loop_
_entity.id
_entity.type
_entity.pdbx_description
1 polymer ?
#
loop_
_entity_poly.entity_id
_entity_poly.type
_entity_poly.pdbx_seq_one_letter_code
_entity_poly.pdbx_strand_id
1 'polypeptide(L)'
;MEDLLQNDNVDINAMNSNGQTAKSLYEQIQPKAQEDSGIAHVLCHGLNRLKNKHKDTQAVKWLTKKRDSIMVVAILIATMAFQAGVTPPGGVWQEDFTHYDNGTRVANPHKAGEAVMAYKSARAFKSFMRTNTVAFVTSLSTILLLISGLPFKRPLFMWILMVIMWVTVTMTAATYAISITVVTPRKDRGSLSKVIGISLAVWCGVMGVLLVGNTIRLFDKWLKNRGVVIWRPKRFRNIVEYLIDNTRIENGARNAAGLTALDLLLQNPGDLRDLEIKQCLEHQHNASSITNRNAASQSSKKSIKPSSSKLSTNMQPKKHKHTDWLGRKRSAVMIVASLTATVAFQAGLSPPGGVWQGDFAGNPNGTARADRAHKAGQSVMAYTLPDKYGQYMVFNTIAFLASLSIILLQVSGLPMRRRRWMWTQMVTMWIAISAQTLTYFVTLINMTPKHVENTVYHVARVSVILWLVLMAVVFIGNMTRAVLYVMRKYGYAEEKEREVIVYEEEEDEL
;
A
#
# COMPACT_ATOMS: atom_id res chain seq x y z
N MET A 1 17.46 -17.23 -38.18
CA MET A 1 17.45 -16.17 -37.15
C MET A 1 16.40 -15.11 -37.45
N GLU A 2 16.18 -14.77 -38.73
CA GLU A 2 15.03 -13.95 -39.17
C GLU A 2 13.66 -14.58 -38.86
N ASP A 3 13.51 -15.91 -39.04
CA ASP A 3 12.25 -16.62 -38.69
C ASP A 3 11.88 -16.54 -37.19
N LEU A 4 12.88 -16.43 -36.30
CA LEU A 4 12.64 -16.27 -34.86
C LEU A 4 12.21 -14.84 -34.48
N LEU A 5 12.49 -13.85 -35.34
CA LEU A 5 12.15 -12.44 -35.14
C LEU A 5 10.84 -12.04 -35.83
N GLN A 6 10.38 -12.83 -36.81
CA GLN A 6 9.11 -12.63 -37.52
C GLN A 6 7.90 -13.26 -36.82
N ASN A 7 8.12 -14.16 -35.86
CA ASN A 7 7.04 -14.90 -35.22
C ASN A 7 6.47 -14.14 -34.00
N ASP A 8 5.20 -13.78 -34.06
CA ASP A 8 4.54 -12.88 -33.09
C ASP A 8 4.27 -13.49 -31.70
N ASN A 9 4.58 -14.78 -31.50
CA ASN A 9 4.28 -15.52 -30.27
C ASN A 9 5.50 -15.94 -29.43
N VAL A 10 6.68 -15.39 -29.67
CA VAL A 10 7.90 -15.82 -28.95
C VAL A 10 7.90 -15.31 -27.50
N ASP A 11 7.77 -16.23 -26.53
CA ASP A 11 7.98 -15.96 -25.12
C ASP A 11 9.45 -15.61 -24.88
N ILE A 12 9.71 -14.51 -24.17
CA ILE A 12 11.07 -14.00 -23.89
C ILE A 12 11.84 -14.96 -22.98
N ASN A 13 11.11 -15.89 -22.34
CA ASN A 13 11.65 -16.99 -21.55
C ASN A 13 11.81 -18.30 -22.33
N ALA A 14 11.36 -18.36 -23.60
CA ALA A 14 11.58 -19.53 -24.45
C ALA A 14 13.08 -19.74 -24.65
N MET A 15 13.52 -20.98 -24.46
CA MET A 15 14.91 -21.38 -24.63
C MET A 15 15.10 -21.93 -26.03
N ASN A 16 16.23 -21.63 -26.67
CA ASN A 16 16.63 -22.37 -27.87
C ASN A 16 17.01 -23.81 -27.51
N SER A 17 17.29 -24.65 -28.51
CA SER A 17 17.81 -26.02 -28.33
C SER A 17 19.09 -26.11 -27.49
N ASN A 18 19.76 -24.99 -27.23
CA ASN A 18 20.95 -24.88 -26.40
C ASN A 18 20.66 -24.36 -24.97
N GLY A 19 19.39 -24.28 -24.55
CA GLY A 19 18.99 -23.84 -23.20
C GLY A 19 19.16 -22.34 -22.93
N GLN A 20 19.44 -21.54 -23.96
CA GLN A 20 19.70 -20.11 -23.80
C GLN A 20 18.41 -19.30 -23.91
N THR A 21 18.14 -18.48 -22.90
CA THR A 21 17.05 -17.49 -22.91
C THR A 21 17.44 -16.30 -23.79
N ALA A 22 16.47 -15.62 -24.40
CA ALA A 22 16.70 -14.39 -25.21
C ALA A 22 17.55 -13.32 -24.46
N LYS A 23 17.44 -13.27 -23.13
CA LYS A 23 18.26 -12.40 -22.26
C LYS A 23 19.73 -12.81 -22.15
N SER A 24 20.03 -14.11 -22.14
CA SER A 24 21.41 -14.61 -22.10
C SER A 24 22.11 -14.43 -23.45
N LEU A 25 21.38 -14.63 -24.55
CA LEU A 25 21.83 -14.25 -25.89
C LEU A 25 22.11 -12.73 -25.99
N TYR A 26 21.27 -11.90 -25.37
CA TYR A 26 21.47 -10.45 -25.31
C TYR A 26 22.81 -10.04 -24.66
N GLU A 27 23.14 -10.58 -23.48
CA GLU A 27 24.42 -10.29 -22.79
C GLU A 27 25.64 -10.83 -23.57
N GLN A 28 25.46 -11.92 -24.31
CA GLN A 28 26.53 -12.55 -25.09
C GLN A 28 26.78 -11.86 -26.46
N ILE A 29 25.75 -11.25 -27.05
CA ILE A 29 25.81 -10.62 -28.37
C ILE A 29 26.09 -9.10 -28.30
N GLN A 30 25.75 -8.44 -27.19
CA GLN A 30 25.98 -6.99 -27.01
C GLN A 30 27.43 -6.52 -27.33
N PRO A 31 28.50 -7.27 -27.00
CA PRO A 31 29.86 -6.89 -27.41
C PRO A 31 30.23 -7.29 -28.86
N LYS A 32 29.56 -8.28 -29.46
CA LYS A 32 29.85 -8.81 -30.81
C LYS A 32 29.10 -8.10 -31.94
N ALA A 33 27.97 -7.48 -31.64
CA ALA A 33 27.18 -6.73 -32.62
C ALA A 33 27.80 -5.38 -33.01
N GLN A 34 28.97 -5.02 -32.49
CA GLN A 34 29.63 -3.75 -32.84
C GLN A 34 30.48 -3.86 -34.13
N GLU A 35 30.73 -5.07 -34.65
CA GLU A 35 31.60 -5.31 -35.82
C GLU A 35 30.85 -5.39 -37.18
N ASP A 36 29.59 -5.85 -37.23
CA ASP A 36 28.81 -5.98 -38.48
C ASP A 36 27.59 -5.03 -38.52
N SER A 37 27.75 -3.89 -39.23
CA SER A 37 26.81 -2.76 -39.28
C SER A 37 25.35 -3.13 -39.67
N GLY A 38 25.15 -4.06 -40.61
CA GLY A 38 23.82 -4.43 -41.11
C GLY A 38 23.05 -5.40 -40.20
N ILE A 39 23.70 -6.47 -39.75
CA ILE A 39 23.09 -7.53 -38.93
C ILE A 39 22.83 -7.01 -37.50
N ALA A 40 23.74 -6.17 -36.99
CA ALA A 40 23.60 -5.53 -35.69
C ALA A 40 22.36 -4.62 -35.61
N HIS A 41 22.06 -3.90 -36.69
CA HIS A 41 20.92 -2.98 -36.73
C HIS A 41 19.58 -3.74 -36.70
N VAL A 42 19.44 -4.78 -37.52
CA VAL A 42 18.23 -5.63 -37.56
C VAL A 42 18.02 -6.35 -36.22
N LEU A 43 19.10 -6.85 -35.62
CA LEU A 43 19.05 -7.54 -34.34
C LEU A 43 18.72 -6.59 -33.17
N CYS A 44 19.34 -5.41 -33.11
CA CYS A 44 19.01 -4.39 -32.11
C CYS A 44 17.55 -3.94 -32.22
N HIS A 45 17.03 -3.81 -33.44
CA HIS A 45 15.64 -3.44 -33.68
C HIS A 45 14.67 -4.55 -33.22
N GLY A 46 14.95 -5.82 -33.54
CA GLY A 46 14.17 -6.97 -33.07
C GLY A 46 14.17 -7.12 -31.54
N LEU A 47 15.33 -6.93 -30.89
CA LEU A 47 15.47 -7.00 -29.44
C LEU A 47 14.77 -5.83 -28.72
N ASN A 48 14.80 -4.63 -29.29
CA ASN A 48 14.05 -3.49 -28.76
C ASN A 48 12.54 -3.71 -28.87
N ARG A 49 12.05 -4.34 -29.96
CA ARG A 49 10.64 -4.76 -30.07
C ARG A 49 10.26 -5.75 -28.97
N LEU A 50 11.06 -6.78 -28.71
CA LEU A 50 10.81 -7.74 -27.63
C LEU A 50 10.84 -7.08 -26.25
N LYS A 51 11.80 -6.19 -25.99
CA LYS A 51 11.88 -5.42 -24.73
C LYS A 51 10.66 -4.52 -24.51
N ASN A 52 10.18 -3.86 -25.55
CA ASN A 52 8.97 -3.05 -25.49
C ASN A 52 7.72 -3.92 -25.29
N LYS A 53 7.62 -5.05 -26.01
CA LYS A 53 6.54 -6.03 -25.83
C LYS A 53 6.50 -6.58 -24.39
N HIS A 54 7.65 -6.93 -23.81
CA HIS A 54 7.73 -7.35 -22.39
C HIS A 54 7.25 -6.27 -21.42
N LYS A 55 7.69 -5.03 -21.62
CA LYS A 55 7.28 -3.89 -20.79
C LYS A 55 5.78 -3.65 -20.89
N ASP A 56 5.21 -3.76 -22.09
CA ASP A 56 3.78 -3.61 -22.34
C ASP A 56 2.99 -4.75 -21.68
N THR A 57 3.40 -6.00 -21.84
CA THR A 57 2.77 -7.15 -21.17
C THR A 57 2.84 -7.02 -19.65
N GLN A 58 3.98 -6.59 -19.10
CA GLN A 58 4.13 -6.37 -17.66
C GLN A 58 3.29 -5.20 -17.17
N ALA A 59 3.20 -4.11 -17.93
CA ALA A 59 2.37 -2.96 -17.62
C ALA A 59 0.88 -3.33 -17.63
N VAL A 60 0.43 -4.09 -18.62
CA VAL A 60 -0.95 -4.61 -18.71
C VAL A 60 -1.26 -5.51 -17.50
N LYS A 61 -0.41 -6.50 -17.19
CA LYS A 61 -0.59 -7.36 -16.00
C LYS A 61 -0.67 -6.57 -14.70
N TRP A 62 0.20 -5.57 -14.53
CA TRP A 62 0.17 -4.69 -13.35
C TRP A 62 -1.13 -3.89 -13.25
N LEU A 63 -1.62 -3.39 -14.39
CA LEU A 63 -2.78 -2.53 -14.47
C LEU A 63 -4.07 -3.30 -14.18
N THR A 64 -4.21 -4.51 -14.71
CA THR A 64 -5.30 -5.44 -14.39
C THR A 64 -5.34 -5.74 -12.89
N LYS A 65 -4.20 -6.11 -12.30
CA LYS A 65 -4.14 -6.39 -10.85
C LYS A 65 -4.53 -5.18 -10.00
N LYS A 66 -4.14 -3.98 -10.42
CA LYS A 66 -4.50 -2.73 -9.74
C LYS A 66 -6.00 -2.43 -9.88
N ARG A 67 -6.58 -2.63 -11.06
CA ARG A 67 -8.03 -2.53 -11.30
C ARG A 67 -8.79 -3.47 -10.37
N ASP A 68 -8.44 -4.75 -10.35
CA ASP A 68 -9.16 -5.74 -9.55
C ASP A 68 -9.13 -5.39 -8.05
N SER A 69 -7.98 -4.89 -7.59
CA SER A 69 -7.81 -4.38 -6.23
C SER A 69 -8.70 -3.17 -5.91
N ILE A 70 -8.75 -2.17 -6.79
CA ILE A 70 -9.59 -0.98 -6.61
C ILE A 70 -11.07 -1.36 -6.64
N MET A 71 -11.44 -2.29 -7.53
CA MET A 71 -12.81 -2.78 -7.66
C MET A 71 -13.29 -3.43 -6.37
N VAL A 72 -12.48 -4.30 -5.75
CA VAL A 72 -12.81 -4.91 -4.44
C VAL A 72 -13.08 -3.84 -3.38
N VAL A 73 -12.25 -2.80 -3.32
CA VAL A 73 -12.40 -1.72 -2.34
C VAL A 73 -13.63 -0.86 -2.62
N ALA A 74 -13.91 -0.56 -3.89
CA ALA A 74 -15.08 0.21 -4.28
C ALA A 74 -16.39 -0.55 -3.95
N ILE A 75 -16.44 -1.85 -4.22
CA ILE A 75 -17.57 -2.72 -3.84
C ILE A 75 -17.74 -2.74 -2.32
N LEU A 76 -16.65 -2.87 -1.57
CA LEU A 76 -16.67 -2.84 -0.10
C LEU A 76 -17.26 -1.54 0.44
N ILE A 77 -16.85 -0.40 -0.09
CA ILE A 77 -17.34 0.89 0.41
C ILE A 77 -18.76 1.14 -0.04
N ALA A 78 -19.13 0.76 -1.27
CA ALA A 78 -20.51 0.83 -1.72
C ALA A 78 -21.43 -0.01 -0.83
N THR A 79 -21.03 -1.24 -0.48
CA THR A 79 -21.79 -2.11 0.43
C THR A 79 -21.90 -1.52 1.83
N MET A 80 -20.80 -1.07 2.43
CA MET A 80 -20.83 -0.40 3.74
C MET A 80 -21.72 0.85 3.73
N ALA A 81 -21.60 1.69 2.71
CA ALA A 81 -22.38 2.92 2.60
C ALA A 81 -23.87 2.64 2.37
N PHE A 82 -24.20 1.62 1.57
CA PHE A 82 -25.57 1.16 1.39
C PHE A 82 -26.18 0.71 2.73
N GLN A 83 -25.48 -0.17 3.45
CA GLN A 83 -25.90 -0.64 4.77
C GLN A 83 -26.07 0.52 5.76
N ALA A 84 -25.12 1.45 5.82
CA ALA A 84 -25.22 2.66 6.64
C ALA A 84 -26.42 3.56 6.28
N GLY A 85 -26.81 3.58 5.00
CA GLY A 85 -27.93 4.38 4.52
C GLY A 85 -29.29 3.81 4.92
N VAL A 86 -29.45 2.48 4.83
CA VAL A 86 -30.71 1.80 5.17
C VAL A 86 -30.84 1.49 6.67
N THR A 87 -29.72 1.39 7.38
CA THR A 87 -29.65 1.25 8.84
C THR A 87 -28.81 2.39 9.42
N PRO A 88 -29.40 3.60 9.55
CA PRO A 88 -28.68 4.74 10.08
C PRO A 88 -28.27 4.51 11.54
N PRO A 89 -27.18 5.14 12.01
CA PRO A 89 -26.73 5.02 13.39
C PRO A 89 -27.82 5.48 14.37
N GLY A 90 -27.99 4.73 15.45
CA GLY A 90 -29.13 4.93 16.35
C GLY A 90 -30.40 4.23 15.90
N GLY A 91 -30.38 3.54 14.75
CA GLY A 91 -31.48 2.74 14.25
C GLY A 91 -32.62 3.56 13.68
N VAL A 92 -33.69 2.84 13.38
CA VAL A 92 -35.01 3.37 13.02
C VAL A 92 -35.98 3.07 14.14
N TRP A 93 -37.02 3.89 14.26
CA TRP A 93 -38.11 3.60 15.18
C TRP A 93 -38.83 2.32 14.77
N GLN A 94 -39.15 1.48 15.74
CA GLN A 94 -39.80 0.18 15.50
C GLN A 94 -41.33 0.28 15.55
N GLU A 95 -41.87 1.27 16.26
CA GLU A 95 -43.30 1.46 16.51
C GLU A 95 -43.73 2.88 16.13
N ASP A 96 -45.00 3.03 15.76
CA ASP A 96 -45.63 4.31 15.49
C ASP A 96 -46.05 4.95 16.82
N PHE A 97 -45.55 6.15 17.10
CA PHE A 97 -46.03 6.99 18.20
C PHE A 97 -46.56 8.28 17.63
N THR A 98 -47.89 8.37 17.49
CA THR A 98 -48.52 9.57 16.94
C THR A 98 -48.63 10.67 17.99
N HIS A 99 -49.04 11.87 17.58
CA HIS A 99 -49.26 12.99 18.49
C HIS A 99 -50.25 12.69 19.62
N TYR A 100 -51.10 11.67 19.45
CA TYR A 100 -52.02 11.15 20.45
C TYR A 100 -51.90 9.63 20.52
N ASP A 101 -51.36 9.11 21.62
CA ASP A 101 -51.34 7.68 21.90
C ASP A 101 -52.22 7.40 23.12
N ASN A 102 -53.14 6.44 23.00
CA ASN A 102 -54.20 6.16 23.98
C ASN A 102 -54.93 7.42 24.51
N GLY A 103 -55.17 8.41 23.64
CA GLY A 103 -55.84 9.67 23.99
C GLY A 103 -54.99 10.70 24.74
N THR A 104 -53.70 10.43 24.96
CA THR A 104 -52.76 11.35 25.61
C THR A 104 -51.75 11.93 24.64
N ARG A 105 -51.33 13.18 24.86
CA ARG A 105 -50.37 13.87 23.98
C ARG A 105 -48.96 13.33 24.21
N VAL A 106 -48.35 12.72 23.20
CA VAL A 106 -47.03 12.10 23.34
C VAL A 106 -45.90 13.11 23.15
N ALA A 107 -44.88 13.01 24.01
CA ALA A 107 -43.64 13.74 23.83
C ALA A 107 -42.79 13.10 22.72
N ASN A 108 -42.55 13.84 21.63
CA ASN A 108 -41.81 13.42 20.42
C ASN A 108 -42.53 12.34 19.58
N PRO A 109 -43.59 12.71 18.84
CA PRO A 109 -44.22 11.80 17.89
C PRO A 109 -43.23 11.39 16.79
N HIS A 110 -43.34 10.15 16.35
CA HIS A 110 -42.48 9.54 15.35
C HIS A 110 -43.18 8.39 14.67
N LYS A 111 -42.74 8.05 13.46
CA LYS A 111 -43.27 6.93 12.70
C LYS A 111 -42.25 5.80 12.61
N ALA A 112 -42.72 4.56 12.69
CA ALA A 112 -41.95 3.37 12.44
C ALA A 112 -41.28 3.44 11.07
N GLY A 113 -40.02 3.00 11.02
CA GLY A 113 -39.17 3.07 9.84
C GLY A 113 -38.43 4.40 9.65
N GLU A 114 -38.76 5.46 10.40
CA GLU A 114 -38.00 6.71 10.34
C GLU A 114 -36.74 6.65 11.20
N ALA A 115 -35.68 7.32 10.75
CA ALA A 115 -34.39 7.33 11.43
C ALA A 115 -34.46 8.06 12.78
N VAL A 116 -34.10 7.38 13.87
CA VAL A 116 -34.06 8.00 15.21
C VAL A 116 -33.11 9.20 15.27
N MET A 117 -32.00 9.12 14.53
CA MET A 117 -31.03 10.20 14.40
C MET A 117 -31.64 11.49 13.82
N ALA A 118 -32.62 11.40 12.92
CA ALA A 118 -33.24 12.57 12.29
C ALA A 118 -33.97 13.43 13.34
N TYR A 119 -34.62 12.77 14.31
CA TYR A 119 -35.37 13.39 15.40
C TYR A 119 -34.46 13.95 16.49
N LYS A 120 -33.47 13.17 16.93
CA LYS A 120 -32.60 13.58 18.06
C LYS A 120 -31.47 14.51 17.65
N SER A 121 -31.02 14.45 16.39
CA SER A 121 -29.92 15.27 15.88
C SER A 121 -30.01 15.52 14.37
N ALA A 122 -30.94 16.36 13.95
CA ALA A 122 -31.15 16.71 12.54
C ALA A 122 -29.87 17.20 11.83
N ARG A 123 -29.00 17.94 12.51
CA ARG A 123 -27.72 18.40 11.93
C ARG A 123 -26.75 17.24 11.67
N ALA A 124 -26.63 16.31 12.62
CA ALA A 124 -25.76 15.15 12.47
C ALA A 124 -26.31 14.20 11.40
N PHE A 125 -27.63 14.00 11.35
CA PHE A 125 -28.30 13.23 10.30
C PHE A 125 -28.03 13.79 8.90
N LYS A 126 -28.22 15.11 8.70
CA LYS A 126 -27.92 15.75 7.41
C LYS A 126 -26.45 15.63 7.02
N SER A 127 -25.52 15.75 7.96
CA SER A 127 -24.09 15.56 7.66
C SER A 127 -23.75 14.10 7.36
N PHE A 128 -24.27 13.16 8.14
CA PHE A 128 -24.11 11.71 7.95
C PHE A 128 -24.60 11.29 6.57
N MET A 129 -25.84 11.67 6.20
CA MET A 129 -26.40 11.31 4.90
C MET A 129 -25.59 11.92 3.76
N ARG A 130 -25.11 13.17 3.88
CA ARG A 130 -24.25 13.78 2.86
C ARG A 130 -22.94 13.01 2.68
N THR A 131 -22.19 12.75 3.76
CA THR A 131 -20.90 12.04 3.64
C THR A 131 -21.09 10.60 3.16
N ASN A 132 -22.13 9.92 3.63
CA ASN A 132 -22.44 8.55 3.25
C ASN A 132 -22.84 8.45 1.77
N THR A 133 -23.71 9.34 1.28
CA THR A 133 -24.12 9.36 -0.14
C THR A 133 -22.95 9.70 -1.06
N VAL A 134 -22.06 10.63 -0.67
CA VAL A 134 -20.85 10.90 -1.46
C VAL A 134 -19.96 9.65 -1.53
N ALA A 135 -19.73 8.95 -0.41
CA ALA A 135 -18.98 7.69 -0.42
C ALA A 135 -19.64 6.62 -1.31
N PHE A 136 -20.97 6.49 -1.24
CA PHE A 136 -21.73 5.54 -2.04
C PHE A 136 -21.63 5.83 -3.55
N VAL A 137 -21.95 7.07 -3.95
CA VAL A 137 -21.95 7.48 -5.36
C VAL A 137 -20.53 7.40 -5.94
N THR A 138 -19.52 7.89 -5.22
CA THR A 138 -18.12 7.83 -5.71
C THR A 138 -17.60 6.38 -5.85
N SER A 139 -18.01 5.46 -4.97
CA SER A 139 -17.74 4.03 -5.12
C SER A 139 -18.44 3.43 -6.34
N LEU A 140 -19.72 3.70 -6.55
CA LEU A 140 -20.46 3.22 -7.72
C LEU A 140 -19.87 3.78 -9.02
N SER A 141 -19.54 5.07 -9.07
CA SER A 141 -18.84 5.68 -10.20
C SER A 141 -17.51 4.99 -10.45
N THR A 142 -16.74 4.66 -9.40
CA THR A 142 -15.49 3.90 -9.53
C THR A 142 -15.75 2.53 -10.17
N ILE A 143 -16.74 1.78 -9.68
CA ILE A 143 -17.10 0.46 -10.23
C ILE A 143 -17.47 0.56 -11.72
N LEU A 144 -18.36 1.50 -12.07
CA LEU A 144 -18.76 1.72 -13.46
C LEU A 144 -17.57 2.06 -14.35
N LEU A 145 -16.73 3.01 -13.93
CA LEU A 145 -15.53 3.38 -14.68
C LEU A 145 -14.54 2.22 -14.85
N LEU A 146 -14.45 1.31 -13.88
CA LEU A 146 -13.59 0.13 -13.97
C LEU A 146 -14.16 -0.97 -14.89
N ILE A 147 -15.49 -1.10 -14.98
CA ILE A 147 -16.18 -2.08 -15.83
C ILE A 147 -16.25 -1.61 -17.28
N SER A 148 -16.48 -0.31 -17.53
CA SER A 148 -16.70 0.27 -18.87
C SER A 148 -15.52 0.13 -19.85
N GLY A 149 -14.40 -0.49 -19.47
CA GLY A 149 -13.33 -0.83 -20.40
C GLY A 149 -12.61 0.38 -21.04
N LEU A 150 -12.85 1.60 -20.53
CA LEU A 150 -12.22 2.83 -21.00
C LEU A 150 -10.70 2.65 -21.08
N PRO A 151 -10.01 3.23 -22.08
CA PRO A 151 -8.61 2.94 -22.36
C PRO A 151 -7.71 3.35 -21.18
N PHE A 152 -7.47 2.41 -20.28
CA PHE A 152 -6.67 2.55 -19.06
C PHE A 152 -5.20 2.89 -19.30
N LYS A 153 -4.78 2.98 -20.57
CA LYS A 153 -3.42 3.34 -20.97
C LYS A 153 -3.06 4.78 -20.59
N ARG A 154 -4.05 5.67 -20.38
CA ARG A 154 -3.76 7.08 -20.06
C ARG A 154 -3.48 7.30 -18.57
N PRO A 155 -2.36 7.94 -18.20
CA PRO A 155 -2.00 8.20 -16.80
C PRO A 155 -3.02 9.11 -16.09
N LEU A 156 -3.74 9.95 -16.83
CA LEU A 156 -4.81 10.81 -16.30
C LEU A 156 -5.98 10.01 -15.75
N PHE A 157 -6.41 8.96 -16.43
CA PHE A 157 -7.54 8.13 -16.00
C PHE A 157 -7.23 7.38 -14.70
N MET A 158 -6.04 6.78 -14.61
CA MET A 158 -5.58 6.12 -13.38
C MET A 158 -5.39 7.11 -12.23
N TRP A 159 -5.03 8.36 -12.53
CA TRP A 159 -4.96 9.43 -11.54
C TRP A 159 -6.35 9.84 -11.03
N ILE A 160 -7.32 10.02 -11.94
CA ILE A 160 -8.72 10.31 -11.58
C ILE A 160 -9.29 9.23 -10.67
N LEU A 161 -9.17 7.95 -11.03
CA LEU A 161 -9.63 6.84 -10.20
C LEU A 161 -8.99 6.82 -8.82
N MET A 162 -7.70 7.15 -8.76
CA MET A 162 -7.02 7.29 -7.49
C MET A 162 -7.63 8.43 -6.68
N VAL A 163 -7.78 9.63 -7.24
CA VAL A 163 -8.39 10.77 -6.53
C VAL A 163 -9.79 10.44 -6.03
N ILE A 164 -10.64 9.83 -6.87
CA ILE A 164 -11.98 9.39 -6.49
C ILE A 164 -11.90 8.43 -5.30
N MET A 165 -11.05 7.40 -5.37
CA MET A 165 -10.87 6.46 -4.25
C MET A 165 -10.46 7.15 -2.95
N TRP A 166 -9.60 8.15 -3.00
CA TRP A 166 -9.19 8.90 -1.83
C TRP A 166 -10.35 9.69 -1.21
N VAL A 167 -11.13 10.37 -2.05
CA VAL A 167 -12.37 11.05 -1.61
C VAL A 167 -13.33 10.03 -0.99
N THR A 168 -13.55 8.89 -1.64
CA THR A 168 -14.42 7.83 -1.14
C THR A 168 -14.00 7.32 0.24
N VAL A 169 -12.73 7.00 0.46
CA VAL A 169 -12.26 6.48 1.75
C VAL A 169 -12.34 7.55 2.85
N THR A 170 -12.00 8.81 2.55
CA THR A 170 -12.11 9.91 3.53
C THR A 170 -13.56 10.17 3.92
N MET A 171 -14.49 10.16 2.97
CA MET A 171 -15.93 10.27 3.25
C MET A 171 -16.45 9.10 4.09
N THR A 172 -15.98 7.88 3.82
CA THR A 172 -16.34 6.69 4.62
C THR A 172 -15.86 6.82 6.07
N ALA A 173 -14.63 7.31 6.27
CA ALA A 173 -14.10 7.56 7.61
C ALA A 173 -14.88 8.66 8.35
N ALA A 174 -15.27 9.72 7.64
CA ALA A 174 -16.11 10.79 8.20
C ALA A 174 -17.51 10.27 8.60
N THR A 175 -18.14 9.46 7.74
CA THR A 175 -19.43 8.80 8.03
C THR A 175 -19.36 7.96 9.30
N TYR A 176 -18.31 7.14 9.44
CA TYR A 176 -18.07 6.35 10.64
C TYR A 176 -17.89 7.22 11.89
N ALA A 177 -17.11 8.30 11.80
CA ALA A 177 -16.90 9.23 12.90
C ALA A 177 -18.21 9.87 13.38
N ILE A 178 -19.05 10.33 12.43
CA ILE A 178 -20.36 10.92 12.75
C ILE A 178 -21.25 9.88 13.44
N SER A 179 -21.29 8.65 12.92
CA SER A 179 -22.05 7.54 13.48
C SER A 179 -21.75 7.31 14.96
N ILE A 180 -20.47 7.15 15.31
CA ILE A 180 -20.05 6.93 16.69
C ILE A 180 -20.52 8.06 17.60
N THR A 181 -20.36 9.30 17.14
CA THR A 181 -20.68 10.47 17.96
C THR A 181 -22.18 10.63 18.25
N VAL A 182 -23.05 10.09 17.39
CA VAL A 182 -24.51 10.09 17.61
C VAL A 182 -24.91 8.99 18.57
N VAL A 183 -24.38 7.79 18.37
CA VAL A 183 -24.69 6.61 19.18
C VAL A 183 -24.13 6.74 20.61
N THR A 184 -23.05 7.48 20.79
CA THR A 184 -22.40 7.71 22.10
C THR A 184 -23.13 8.78 22.93
N PRO A 185 -23.47 8.50 24.21
CA PRO A 185 -24.06 9.48 25.14
C PRO A 185 -23.17 10.70 25.38
N ARG A 186 -23.77 11.88 25.63
CA ARG A 186 -23.04 13.16 25.80
C ARG A 186 -22.02 13.14 26.94
N LYS A 187 -22.30 12.42 28.03
CA LYS A 187 -21.41 12.27 29.20
C LYS A 187 -20.05 11.68 28.85
N ASP A 188 -20.02 10.65 28.00
CA ASP A 188 -18.80 9.91 27.63
C ASP A 188 -18.20 10.42 26.31
N ARG A 189 -18.99 11.20 25.55
CA ARG A 189 -18.61 11.75 24.25
C ARG A 189 -17.35 12.61 24.33
N GLY A 190 -17.12 13.38 25.38
CA GLY A 190 -15.97 14.30 25.45
C GLY A 190 -14.61 13.60 25.41
N SER A 191 -14.46 12.51 26.18
CA SER A 191 -13.22 11.72 26.19
C SER A 191 -13.05 10.94 24.88
N LEU A 192 -14.11 10.25 24.45
CA LEU A 192 -14.09 9.45 23.22
C LEU A 192 -13.92 10.32 21.96
N SER A 193 -14.55 11.49 21.89
CA SER A 193 -14.42 12.39 20.74
C SER A 193 -13.02 12.95 20.60
N LYS A 194 -12.30 13.17 21.71
CA LYS A 194 -10.88 13.57 21.66
C LYS A 194 -10.03 12.45 21.09
N VAL A 195 -10.18 11.21 21.57
CA VAL A 195 -9.42 10.06 21.07
C VAL A 195 -9.72 9.79 19.59
N ILE A 196 -11.00 9.81 19.21
CA ILE A 196 -11.44 9.65 17.81
C ILE A 196 -10.92 10.79 16.95
N GLY A 197 -11.02 12.04 17.43
CA GLY A 197 -10.52 13.23 16.73
C GLY A 197 -9.02 13.18 16.49
N ILE A 198 -8.23 12.82 17.51
CA ILE A 198 -6.78 12.61 17.38
C ILE A 198 -6.49 11.48 16.40
N SER A 199 -7.20 10.35 16.50
CA SER A 199 -7.00 9.19 15.62
C SER A 199 -7.30 9.55 14.16
N LEU A 200 -8.37 10.31 13.91
CA LEU A 200 -8.72 10.82 12.58
C LEU A 200 -7.72 11.86 12.09
N ALA A 201 -7.23 12.75 12.95
CA ALA A 201 -6.23 13.75 12.58
C ALA A 201 -4.90 13.09 12.18
N VAL A 202 -4.42 12.11 12.95
CA VAL A 202 -3.24 11.30 12.62
C VAL A 202 -3.46 10.56 11.30
N TRP A 203 -4.62 9.93 11.13
CA TRP A 203 -4.98 9.25 9.89
C TRP A 203 -5.00 10.20 8.69
N CYS A 204 -5.64 11.37 8.81
CA CYS A 204 -5.64 12.43 7.80
C CYS A 204 -4.22 12.96 7.50
N GLY A 205 -3.34 13.02 8.51
CA GLY A 205 -1.94 13.39 8.33
C GLY A 205 -1.17 12.36 7.50
N VAL A 206 -1.30 11.06 7.84
CA VAL A 206 -0.76 9.96 7.03
C VAL A 206 -1.29 10.04 5.60
N MET A 207 -2.57 10.36 5.44
CA MET A 207 -3.23 10.55 4.16
C MET A 207 -2.66 11.72 3.35
N GLY A 208 -2.48 12.88 3.97
CA GLY A 208 -1.87 14.05 3.33
C GLY A 208 -0.45 13.75 2.83
N VAL A 209 0.37 13.09 3.66
CA VAL A 209 1.74 12.71 3.29
C VAL A 209 1.77 11.76 2.09
N LEU A 210 0.88 10.76 2.06
CA LEU A 210 0.78 9.81 0.95
C LEU A 210 0.29 10.49 -0.34
N LEU A 211 -0.67 11.42 -0.25
CA LEU A 211 -1.15 12.22 -1.38
C LEU A 211 -0.02 13.07 -1.96
N VAL A 212 0.64 13.87 -1.13
CA VAL A 212 1.76 14.73 -1.55
C VAL A 212 2.90 13.89 -2.15
N GLY A 213 3.25 12.78 -1.51
CA GLY A 213 4.27 11.87 -2.03
C GLY A 213 3.91 11.27 -3.39
N ASN A 214 2.62 11.05 -3.67
CA ASN A 214 2.19 10.50 -4.95
C ASN A 214 2.00 11.58 -6.03
N THR A 215 1.52 12.77 -5.67
CA THR A 215 1.45 13.92 -6.59
C THR A 215 2.85 14.33 -7.04
N ILE A 216 3.83 14.40 -6.13
CA ILE A 216 5.23 14.66 -6.47
C ILE A 216 5.78 13.62 -7.46
N ARG A 217 5.48 12.32 -7.28
CA ARG A 217 5.95 11.27 -8.20
C ARG A 217 5.34 11.39 -9.58
N LEU A 218 4.06 11.68 -9.67
CA LEU A 218 3.37 11.86 -10.94
C LEU A 218 3.83 13.13 -11.64
N PHE A 219 4.07 14.20 -10.89
CA PHE A 219 4.62 15.45 -11.37
C PHE A 219 6.05 15.28 -11.88
N ASP A 220 6.92 14.59 -11.15
CA ASP A 220 8.29 14.26 -11.60
C ASP A 220 8.26 13.40 -12.87
N LYS A 221 7.34 12.42 -12.96
CA LYS A 221 7.17 11.60 -14.17
C LYS A 221 6.66 12.44 -15.35
N TRP A 222 5.74 13.36 -15.11
CA TRP A 222 5.19 14.27 -16.11
C TRP A 222 6.26 15.26 -16.62
N LEU A 223 7.07 15.83 -15.72
CA LEU A 223 8.20 16.70 -16.04
C LEU A 223 9.26 15.96 -16.87
N LYS A 224 9.62 14.73 -16.48
CA LYS A 224 10.54 13.88 -17.25
C LYS A 224 10.03 13.60 -18.66
N ASN A 225 8.72 13.37 -18.82
CA ASN A 225 8.10 13.20 -20.13
C ASN A 225 8.11 14.49 -20.97
N ARG A 226 8.23 15.67 -20.34
CA ARG A 226 8.39 16.98 -20.97
C ARG A 226 9.86 17.39 -21.18
N GLY A 227 10.82 16.50 -20.87
CA GLY A 227 12.26 16.76 -21.00
C GLY A 227 12.91 17.48 -19.82
N VAL A 228 12.15 17.86 -18.79
CA VAL A 228 12.66 18.61 -17.63
C VAL A 228 12.98 17.63 -16.49
N VAL A 229 14.26 17.44 -16.16
CA VAL A 229 14.70 16.53 -15.08
C VAL A 229 15.12 17.30 -13.84
N ILE A 230 14.19 17.52 -12.90
CA ILE A 230 14.45 18.27 -11.65
C ILE A 230 15.23 17.42 -10.63
N TRP A 231 14.90 16.14 -10.48
CA TRP A 231 15.52 15.26 -9.48
C TRP A 231 16.43 14.23 -10.14
N ARG A 232 17.75 14.49 -10.19
CA ARG A 232 18.73 13.44 -10.52
C ARG A 232 19.03 12.59 -9.29
N PRO A 233 19.04 11.24 -9.40
CA PRO A 233 19.34 10.38 -8.27
C PRO A 233 20.76 10.65 -7.76
N LYS A 234 20.91 10.92 -6.46
CA LYS A 234 22.21 11.16 -5.79
C LYS A 234 23.29 10.12 -6.12
N ARG A 235 22.89 8.90 -6.48
CA ARG A 235 23.80 7.83 -6.95
C ARG A 235 24.62 8.21 -8.19
N PHE A 236 24.08 9.02 -9.10
CA PHE A 236 24.83 9.41 -10.30
C PHE A 236 25.98 10.36 -9.94
N ARG A 237 25.76 11.29 -9.01
CA ARG A 237 26.83 12.15 -8.47
C ARG A 237 27.93 11.33 -7.80
N ASN A 238 27.57 10.41 -6.91
CA ASN A 238 28.56 9.59 -6.22
C ASN A 238 29.34 8.66 -7.16
N ILE A 239 28.74 8.17 -8.24
CA ILE A 239 29.45 7.34 -9.24
C ILE A 239 30.42 8.20 -10.05
N VAL A 240 30.04 9.43 -10.40
CA VAL A 240 30.91 10.38 -11.11
C VAL A 240 32.06 10.86 -10.20
N GLU A 241 31.77 11.24 -8.95
CA GLU A 241 32.81 11.56 -7.95
C GLU A 241 33.75 10.36 -7.73
N TYR A 242 33.21 9.14 -7.58
CA TYR A 242 34.03 7.93 -7.44
C TYR A 242 34.89 7.62 -8.67
N LEU A 243 34.36 7.83 -9.88
CA LEU A 243 35.13 7.66 -11.11
C LEU A 243 36.25 8.69 -11.20
N ILE A 244 36.00 9.96 -10.84
CA ILE A 244 37.01 11.02 -10.87
C ILE A 244 38.09 10.79 -9.79
N ASP A 245 37.72 10.30 -8.61
CA ASP A 245 38.64 10.14 -7.47
C ASP A 245 39.47 8.84 -7.57
N ASN A 246 38.89 7.75 -8.10
CA ASN A 246 39.57 6.44 -8.16
C ASN A 246 40.17 6.07 -9.52
N THR A 247 39.88 6.81 -10.59
CA THR A 247 40.60 6.60 -11.86
C THR A 247 41.48 7.81 -12.13
N ARG A 248 42.81 7.61 -12.07
CA ARG A 248 43.79 8.51 -12.71
C ARG A 248 43.52 8.49 -14.21
N ILE A 249 42.47 9.16 -14.66
CA ILE A 249 42.25 9.43 -16.07
C ILE A 249 43.29 10.49 -16.42
N GLU A 250 44.35 10.10 -17.12
CA GLU A 250 45.25 11.06 -17.74
C GLU A 250 44.42 11.93 -18.68
N ASN A 251 44.32 13.22 -18.37
CA ASN A 251 43.48 14.20 -19.09
C ASN A 251 43.84 14.39 -20.59
N GLY A 252 44.78 13.60 -21.12
CA GLY A 252 45.18 13.57 -22.52
C GLY A 252 44.90 12.23 -23.24
N ALA A 253 44.24 11.26 -22.60
CA ALA A 253 43.92 9.99 -23.25
C ALA A 253 42.97 10.20 -24.43
N ARG A 254 43.52 10.05 -25.64
CA ARG A 254 42.79 10.16 -26.91
C ARG A 254 42.14 8.82 -27.24
N ASN A 255 40.92 8.83 -27.75
CA ASN A 255 40.33 7.61 -28.32
C ASN A 255 41.04 7.22 -29.64
N ALA A 256 40.67 6.10 -30.26
CA ALA A 256 41.25 5.64 -31.52
C ALA A 256 41.08 6.62 -32.72
N ALA A 257 40.23 7.64 -32.57
CA ALA A 257 40.03 8.74 -33.52
C ALA A 257 40.80 10.03 -33.14
N GLY A 258 41.68 9.99 -32.14
CA GLY A 258 42.54 11.12 -31.76
C GLY A 258 41.85 12.21 -30.92
N LEU A 259 40.59 12.01 -30.52
CA LEU A 259 39.78 12.99 -29.80
C LEU A 259 39.92 12.83 -28.29
N THR A 260 40.07 13.96 -27.60
CA THR A 260 40.13 14.03 -26.14
C THR A 260 38.71 13.99 -25.55
N ALA A 261 38.57 13.63 -24.27
CA ALA A 261 37.27 13.64 -23.59
C ALA A 261 36.55 15.01 -23.66
N LEU A 262 37.32 16.10 -23.80
CA LEU A 262 36.84 17.46 -24.03
C LEU A 262 36.30 17.69 -25.46
N ASP A 263 36.94 17.13 -26.49
CA ASP A 263 36.52 17.28 -27.89
C ASP A 263 35.22 16.50 -28.18
N LEU A 264 35.07 15.33 -27.54
CA LEU A 264 33.83 14.55 -27.56
C LEU A 264 32.65 15.28 -26.91
N LEU A 265 32.93 16.16 -25.95
CA LEU A 265 31.94 16.97 -25.24
C LEU A 265 31.47 18.17 -26.08
N LEU A 266 32.36 18.72 -26.93
CA LEU A 266 32.02 19.79 -27.88
C LEU A 266 31.20 19.30 -29.08
N GLN A 267 31.25 18.00 -29.39
CA GLN A 267 30.58 17.42 -30.56
C GLN A 267 29.08 17.14 -30.36
N ASN A 268 28.56 17.25 -29.13
CA ASN A 268 27.14 17.05 -28.82
C ASN A 268 26.67 18.05 -27.75
N PRO A 269 26.26 19.28 -28.14
CA PRO A 269 25.88 20.31 -27.19
C PRO A 269 24.52 19.99 -26.55
N GLY A 270 24.51 19.59 -25.28
CA GLY A 270 23.32 19.10 -24.60
C GLY A 270 23.22 19.50 -23.12
N ASP A 271 22.59 20.66 -22.91
CA ASP A 271 21.99 21.14 -21.65
C ASP A 271 22.95 21.72 -20.59
N LEU A 272 22.43 22.65 -19.78
CA LEU A 272 23.13 23.63 -18.90
C LEU A 272 24.16 23.06 -17.88
N ARG A 273 24.41 21.75 -17.85
CA ARG A 273 25.45 21.11 -17.02
C ARG A 273 26.83 21.05 -17.70
N ASP A 274 26.90 21.25 -19.01
CA ASP A 274 28.17 21.22 -19.74
C ASP A 274 29.04 22.47 -19.43
N LEU A 275 28.45 23.55 -18.91
CA LEU A 275 29.18 24.75 -18.49
C LEU A 275 29.96 24.57 -17.17
N GLU A 276 29.39 23.84 -16.20
CA GLU A 276 30.05 23.56 -14.91
C GLU A 276 31.19 22.55 -15.07
N ILE A 277 31.02 21.56 -15.95
CA ILE A 277 32.05 20.58 -16.30
C ILE A 277 33.20 21.27 -17.07
N LYS A 278 32.87 22.22 -17.98
CA LYS A 278 33.86 23.05 -18.67
C LYS A 278 34.69 23.91 -17.71
N GLN A 279 34.05 24.57 -16.74
CA GLN A 279 34.75 25.36 -15.73
C GLN A 279 35.65 24.51 -14.82
N CYS A 280 35.23 23.32 -14.42
CA CYS A 280 36.07 22.42 -13.62
C CYS A 280 37.30 21.93 -14.41
N LEU A 281 37.13 21.62 -15.70
CA LEU A 281 38.22 21.19 -16.58
C LEU A 281 39.21 22.32 -16.91
N GLU A 282 38.71 23.56 -17.13
CA GLU A 282 39.56 24.75 -17.35
C GLU A 282 40.36 25.12 -16.09
N HIS A 283 39.77 24.98 -14.89
CA HIS A 283 40.44 25.29 -13.63
C HIS A 283 41.57 24.29 -13.31
N GLN A 284 41.45 23.05 -13.79
CA GLN A 284 42.46 22.00 -13.62
C GLN A 284 43.55 22.10 -14.70
N HIS A 285 43.21 22.53 -15.91
CA HIS A 285 44.18 22.80 -16.98
C HIS A 285 45.08 24.00 -16.65
N ASN A 286 44.51 25.08 -16.07
CA ASN A 286 45.29 26.25 -15.64
C ASN A 286 46.15 25.99 -14.39
N ALA A 287 45.74 25.06 -13.51
CA ALA A 287 46.58 24.61 -12.39
C ALA A 287 47.76 23.73 -12.85
N SER A 288 47.64 23.08 -14.01
CA SER A 288 48.66 22.22 -14.60
C SER A 288 49.73 22.97 -15.40
N SER A 289 49.44 24.20 -15.86
CA SER A 289 50.37 25.00 -16.68
C SER A 289 51.40 25.80 -15.86
N ILE A 290 51.19 25.94 -14.54
CA ILE A 290 52.08 26.72 -13.65
C ILE A 290 53.13 25.84 -12.96
N THR A 291 52.96 24.51 -12.96
CA THR A 291 53.88 23.60 -12.26
C THR A 291 54.73 22.81 -13.26
N ASN A 292 55.88 23.39 -13.64
CA ASN A 292 57.08 22.70 -14.16
C ASN A 292 56.86 21.75 -15.35
N ARG A 293 57.23 22.07 -16.61
CA ARG A 293 58.49 22.61 -17.14
C ARG A 293 59.81 21.95 -16.70
N ASN A 294 59.81 20.96 -15.80
CA ASN A 294 61.03 20.26 -15.40
C ASN A 294 60.72 18.79 -15.07
N ALA A 295 60.93 17.89 -16.03
CA ALA A 295 61.40 16.51 -15.85
C ALA A 295 61.19 15.72 -17.16
N ALA A 296 62.22 15.70 -17.99
CA ALA A 296 62.39 14.67 -19.00
C ALA A 296 62.73 13.32 -18.33
N SER A 297 62.39 12.21 -18.99
CA SER A 297 63.19 10.96 -19.15
C SER A 297 62.42 9.64 -18.91
N GLN A 298 62.64 8.71 -19.85
CA GLN A 298 62.54 7.23 -19.77
C GLN A 298 61.13 6.59 -19.84
N SER A 299 60.74 5.94 -20.95
CA SER A 299 61.12 4.59 -21.44
C SER A 299 60.51 3.43 -20.65
N SER A 300 59.52 2.73 -21.22
CA SER A 300 59.70 1.36 -21.74
C SER A 300 58.37 0.73 -22.22
N LYS A 301 58.45 0.05 -23.36
CA LYS A 301 57.42 -0.83 -23.93
C LYS A 301 57.46 -2.19 -23.21
N LYS A 302 56.30 -2.80 -22.93
CA LYS A 302 56.18 -4.27 -22.98
C LYS A 302 54.75 -4.75 -23.26
N SER A 303 54.66 -5.56 -24.31
CA SER A 303 53.50 -6.30 -24.83
C SER A 303 53.36 -7.62 -24.09
N ILE A 304 52.14 -8.07 -23.76
CA ILE A 304 51.79 -9.50 -23.63
C ILE A 304 50.32 -9.72 -24.09
N LYS A 305 50.14 -10.68 -25.01
CA LYS A 305 48.87 -11.23 -25.54
C LYS A 305 48.35 -12.40 -24.65
N PRO A 306 47.09 -12.85 -24.81
CA PRO A 306 46.34 -13.55 -23.77
C PRO A 306 46.49 -15.08 -23.81
N SER A 307 46.36 -15.73 -22.65
CA SER A 307 46.23 -17.19 -22.53
C SER A 307 44.84 -17.59 -22.03
N SER A 308 44.19 -18.45 -22.79
CA SER A 308 42.90 -19.09 -22.52
C SER A 308 43.05 -20.34 -21.65
N SER A 309 42.11 -20.56 -20.72
CA SER A 309 41.74 -21.91 -20.29
C SER A 309 40.37 -21.96 -19.58
N LYS A 310 39.49 -22.78 -20.17
CA LYS A 310 38.34 -23.57 -19.71
C LYS A 310 38.25 -23.73 -18.16
N LEU A 311 37.09 -23.78 -17.50
CA LEU A 311 36.01 -24.76 -17.69
C LEU A 311 34.71 -24.30 -16.99
N SER A 312 33.58 -24.63 -17.62
CA SER A 312 32.20 -24.40 -17.20
C SER A 312 31.75 -25.35 -16.08
N THR A 313 31.17 -24.80 -15.01
CA THR A 313 30.19 -25.50 -14.17
C THR A 313 28.87 -24.76 -14.26
N ASN A 314 27.90 -25.44 -14.87
CA ASN A 314 26.58 -24.96 -15.24
C ASN A 314 25.70 -24.82 -14.00
N MET A 315 25.61 -23.62 -13.44
CA MET A 315 24.75 -23.32 -12.30
C MET A 315 23.48 -22.60 -12.79
N GLN A 316 22.39 -23.37 -12.93
CA GLN A 316 21.09 -22.82 -13.30
C GLN A 316 20.57 -21.83 -12.23
N PRO A 317 20.20 -20.58 -12.58
CA PRO A 317 19.48 -19.73 -11.66
C PRO A 317 17.97 -19.94 -11.81
N LYS A 318 17.39 -20.82 -10.99
CA LYS A 318 15.92 -20.90 -10.80
C LYS A 318 15.39 -19.56 -10.27
N LYS A 319 14.74 -18.75 -11.09
CA LYS A 319 14.14 -17.48 -10.61
C LYS A 319 12.81 -17.11 -11.26
N HIS A 320 11.73 -17.76 -10.80
CA HIS A 320 10.36 -17.24 -10.96
C HIS A 320 9.44 -17.30 -9.72
N LYS A 321 9.87 -17.86 -8.57
CA LYS A 321 8.96 -18.06 -7.41
C LYS A 321 8.69 -16.80 -6.55
N HIS A 322 9.55 -15.78 -6.57
CA HIS A 322 9.52 -14.67 -5.58
C HIS A 322 8.55 -13.52 -5.92
N THR A 323 8.29 -13.23 -7.20
CA THR A 323 7.37 -12.15 -7.62
C THR A 323 5.91 -12.49 -7.36
N ASP A 324 5.52 -13.75 -7.57
CA ASP A 324 4.15 -14.22 -7.37
C ASP A 324 3.78 -14.33 -5.89
N TRP A 325 4.76 -14.62 -5.03
CA TRP A 325 4.59 -14.62 -3.58
C TRP A 325 4.21 -13.22 -3.04
N LEU A 326 4.93 -12.17 -3.45
CA LEU A 326 4.61 -10.79 -3.07
C LEU A 326 3.23 -10.37 -3.57
N GLY A 327 2.86 -10.83 -4.75
CA GLY A 327 1.57 -10.59 -5.35
C GLY A 327 0.42 -11.21 -4.56
N ARG A 328 0.53 -12.50 -4.20
CA ARG A 328 -0.48 -13.21 -3.39
C ARG A 328 -0.63 -12.62 -2.00
N LYS A 329 0.50 -12.28 -1.36
CA LYS A 329 0.50 -11.65 -0.03
C LYS A 329 -0.24 -10.31 -0.01
N ARG A 330 -0.10 -9.48 -1.05
CA ARG A 330 -0.83 -8.21 -1.16
C ARG A 330 -2.34 -8.42 -1.30
N SER A 331 -2.77 -9.32 -2.20
CA SER A 331 -4.18 -9.65 -2.37
C SER A 331 -4.81 -10.17 -1.07
N ALA A 332 -4.13 -11.08 -0.35
CA ALA A 332 -4.61 -11.57 0.95
C ALA A 332 -4.72 -10.45 2.00
N VAL A 333 -3.69 -9.60 2.13
CA VAL A 333 -3.71 -8.46 3.07
C VAL A 333 -4.84 -7.49 2.73
N MET A 334 -5.21 -7.35 1.45
CA MET A 334 -6.30 -6.48 1.03
C MET A 334 -7.64 -7.05 1.47
N ILE A 335 -7.85 -8.35 1.24
CA ILE A 335 -9.08 -9.04 1.62
C ILE A 335 -9.29 -8.95 3.13
N VAL A 336 -8.26 -9.25 3.93
CA VAL A 336 -8.36 -9.18 5.40
C VAL A 336 -8.64 -7.76 5.88
N ALA A 337 -8.00 -6.75 5.28
CA ALA A 337 -8.26 -5.35 5.63
C ALA A 337 -9.68 -4.93 5.25
N SER A 338 -10.17 -5.34 4.09
CA SER A 338 -11.55 -5.10 3.66
C SER A 338 -12.55 -5.72 4.63
N LEU A 339 -12.39 -7.00 4.98
CA LEU A 339 -13.25 -7.70 5.94
C LEU A 339 -13.21 -7.01 7.32
N THR A 340 -12.02 -6.69 7.82
CA THR A 340 -11.86 -6.03 9.12
C THR A 340 -12.50 -4.63 9.12
N ALA A 341 -12.36 -3.86 8.04
CA ALA A 341 -13.01 -2.57 7.89
C ALA A 341 -14.53 -2.71 7.90
N THR A 342 -15.10 -3.70 7.19
CA THR A 342 -16.55 -3.91 7.16
C THR A 342 -17.09 -4.27 8.54
N VAL A 343 -16.48 -5.24 9.22
CA VAL A 343 -16.94 -5.64 10.57
C VAL A 343 -16.83 -4.47 11.53
N ALA A 344 -15.72 -3.73 11.51
CA ALA A 344 -15.52 -2.59 12.39
C ALA A 344 -16.49 -1.43 12.10
N PHE A 345 -16.79 -1.18 10.82
CA PHE A 345 -17.77 -0.17 10.40
C PHE A 345 -19.17 -0.52 10.90
N GLN A 346 -19.62 -1.75 10.68
CA GLN A 346 -20.93 -2.24 11.15
C GLN A 346 -21.03 -2.18 12.68
N ALA A 347 -19.98 -2.60 13.37
CA ALA A 347 -19.84 -2.53 14.82
C ALA A 347 -19.90 -1.09 15.39
N GLY A 348 -19.58 -0.07 14.56
CA GLY A 348 -19.72 1.35 14.93
C GLY A 348 -21.10 1.93 14.66
N LEU A 349 -21.76 1.51 13.58
CA LEU A 349 -23.16 1.88 13.27
C LEU A 349 -24.13 1.31 14.30
N SER A 350 -23.94 0.04 14.61
CA SER A 350 -24.81 -0.77 15.46
C SER A 350 -23.98 -1.29 16.63
N PRO A 351 -23.93 -0.55 17.75
CA PRO A 351 -23.14 -0.95 18.89
C PRO A 351 -23.70 -2.25 19.51
N PRO A 352 -22.85 -3.02 20.20
CA PRO A 352 -23.25 -4.20 20.96
C PRO A 352 -24.33 -3.84 21.98
N GLY A 353 -25.30 -4.74 22.16
CA GLY A 353 -26.48 -4.51 23.00
C GLY A 353 -27.53 -3.57 22.39
N GLY A 354 -27.31 -3.05 21.18
CA GLY A 354 -28.27 -2.22 20.48
C GLY A 354 -28.37 -0.80 21.03
N VAL A 355 -29.48 -0.16 20.70
CA VAL A 355 -29.79 1.25 21.01
C VAL A 355 -31.18 1.35 21.62
N TRP A 356 -31.38 2.36 22.47
CA TRP A 356 -32.69 2.60 23.08
C TRP A 356 -33.73 3.02 22.05
N GLN A 357 -34.96 2.49 22.18
CA GLN A 357 -36.12 2.82 21.36
C GLN A 357 -37.03 3.88 22.00
N GLY A 358 -36.62 4.51 23.11
CA GLY A 358 -37.42 5.50 23.82
C GLY A 358 -36.57 6.45 24.65
N ASP A 359 -37.14 7.61 24.97
CA ASP A 359 -36.56 8.52 25.97
C ASP A 359 -37.11 8.17 27.34
N PHE A 360 -36.25 8.10 28.34
CA PHE A 360 -36.62 7.91 29.73
C PHE A 360 -35.95 8.98 30.58
N ALA A 361 -36.75 9.70 31.38
CA ALA A 361 -36.27 10.79 32.21
C ALA A 361 -35.46 10.31 33.43
N GLY A 362 -35.48 9.01 33.70
CA GLY A 362 -34.89 8.43 34.91
C GLY A 362 -35.76 8.63 36.14
N ASN A 363 -35.59 7.79 37.15
CA ASN A 363 -36.22 7.99 38.44
C ASN A 363 -35.24 8.80 39.32
N PRO A 364 -35.60 10.01 39.79
CA PRO A 364 -34.72 10.85 40.60
C PRO A 364 -34.28 10.20 41.92
N ASN A 365 -35.05 9.24 42.45
CA ASN A 365 -34.74 8.51 43.68
C ASN A 365 -34.26 7.08 43.42
N GLY A 366 -34.11 6.68 42.16
CA GLY A 366 -33.75 5.32 41.78
C GLY A 366 -32.24 5.07 41.92
N THR A 367 -31.88 4.01 42.64
CA THR A 367 -30.49 3.55 42.77
C THR A 367 -30.14 2.47 41.75
N ALA A 368 -31.14 1.89 41.06
CA ALA A 368 -30.93 0.81 40.11
C ALA A 368 -30.45 1.33 38.75
N ARG A 369 -29.74 0.47 38.00
CA ARG A 369 -29.22 0.81 36.66
C ARG A 369 -30.34 1.10 35.65
N ALA A 370 -31.51 0.47 35.83
CA ALA A 370 -32.72 0.67 35.03
C ALA A 370 -33.34 2.06 35.23
N ASP A 371 -33.08 2.69 36.38
CA ASP A 371 -33.65 3.99 36.73
C ASP A 371 -32.90 5.18 36.11
N ARG A 372 -31.86 4.92 35.33
CA ARG A 372 -31.03 5.97 34.73
C ARG A 372 -31.68 6.57 33.50
N ALA A 373 -31.67 7.89 33.44
CA ALA A 373 -32.14 8.64 32.28
C ALA A 373 -31.37 8.24 31.01
N HIS A 374 -32.10 7.95 29.93
CA HIS A 374 -31.54 7.58 28.64
C HIS A 374 -32.35 8.18 27.49
N LYS A 375 -31.74 8.24 26.31
CA LYS A 375 -32.36 8.80 25.11
C LYS A 375 -32.37 7.80 23.98
N ALA A 376 -33.42 7.85 23.17
CA ALA A 376 -33.54 6.99 22.01
C ALA A 376 -32.38 7.21 21.02
N GLY A 377 -31.97 6.12 20.37
CA GLY A 377 -30.87 6.10 19.39
C GLY A 377 -29.47 6.12 20.01
N GLN A 378 -29.35 6.16 21.34
CA GLN A 378 -28.07 6.01 22.02
C GLN A 378 -27.83 4.56 22.43
N SER A 379 -26.56 4.15 22.46
CA SER A 379 -26.17 2.78 22.81
C SER A 379 -26.62 2.39 24.21
N VAL A 380 -27.28 1.23 24.32
CA VAL A 380 -27.64 0.63 25.62
C VAL A 380 -26.40 0.34 26.45
N MET A 381 -25.36 -0.23 25.82
CA MET A 381 -24.09 -0.56 26.48
C MET A 381 -23.38 0.66 27.06
N ALA A 382 -23.50 1.84 26.44
CA ALA A 382 -22.89 3.06 26.97
C ALA A 382 -23.55 3.56 28.27
N TYR A 383 -24.83 3.26 28.46
CA TYR A 383 -25.55 3.62 29.69
C TYR A 383 -25.35 2.61 30.80
N THR A 384 -25.37 1.33 30.43
CA THR A 384 -25.11 0.26 31.37
C THR A 384 -23.63 0.32 31.75
N LEU A 385 -22.70 0.02 30.83
CA LEU A 385 -21.27 -0.19 31.06
C LEU A 385 -20.40 0.87 30.36
N PRO A 386 -20.36 2.13 30.85
CA PRO A 386 -19.67 3.23 30.16
C PRO A 386 -18.18 2.95 29.93
N ASP A 387 -17.47 2.41 30.92
CA ASP A 387 -16.04 2.13 30.81
C ASP A 387 -15.73 1.06 29.74
N LYS A 388 -16.53 -0.01 29.71
CA LYS A 388 -16.36 -1.11 28.75
C LYS A 388 -16.78 -0.68 27.34
N TYR A 389 -17.84 0.11 27.23
CA TYR A 389 -18.23 0.74 25.98
C TYR A 389 -17.12 1.64 25.43
N GLY A 390 -16.52 2.48 26.28
CA GLY A 390 -15.41 3.34 25.86
C GLY A 390 -14.21 2.55 25.33
N GLN A 391 -13.79 1.50 26.04
CA GLN A 391 -12.73 0.59 25.57
C GLN A 391 -13.09 -0.06 24.23
N TYR A 392 -14.31 -0.59 24.10
CA TYR A 392 -14.82 -1.17 22.87
C TYR A 392 -14.74 -0.19 21.69
N MET A 393 -15.22 1.04 21.87
CA MET A 393 -15.23 2.04 20.79
C MET A 393 -13.84 2.47 20.36
N VAL A 394 -12.89 2.58 21.30
CA VAL A 394 -11.50 2.91 20.99
C VAL A 394 -10.85 1.80 20.16
N PHE A 395 -10.93 0.54 20.59
CA PHE A 395 -10.35 -0.57 19.85
C PHE A 395 -11.02 -0.75 18.47
N ASN A 396 -12.34 -0.62 18.39
CA ASN A 396 -13.06 -0.71 17.12
C ASN A 396 -12.64 0.39 16.14
N THR A 397 -12.45 1.62 16.63
CA THR A 397 -11.98 2.75 15.80
C THR A 397 -10.55 2.52 15.30
N ILE A 398 -9.67 1.99 16.15
CA ILE A 398 -8.29 1.64 15.77
C ILE A 398 -8.31 0.57 14.68
N ALA A 399 -9.11 -0.50 14.85
CA ALA A 399 -9.25 -1.56 13.85
C ALA A 399 -9.77 -1.04 12.51
N PHE A 400 -10.77 -0.16 12.55
CA PHE A 400 -11.35 0.46 11.36
C PHE A 400 -10.33 1.36 10.63
N LEU A 401 -9.69 2.30 11.32
CA LEU A 401 -8.73 3.24 10.71
C LEU A 401 -7.45 2.54 10.23
N ALA A 402 -6.97 1.53 10.97
CA ALA A 402 -5.85 0.71 10.53
C ALA A 402 -6.18 -0.05 9.24
N SER A 403 -7.38 -0.63 9.16
CA SER A 403 -7.86 -1.34 7.96
C SER A 403 -8.01 -0.42 6.75
N LEU A 404 -8.60 0.78 6.92
CA LEU A 404 -8.66 1.78 5.85
C LEU A 404 -7.27 2.25 5.40
N SER A 405 -6.31 2.35 6.32
CA SER A 405 -4.93 2.70 6.00
C SER A 405 -4.27 1.62 5.14
N ILE A 406 -4.50 0.34 5.43
CA ILE A 406 -3.99 -0.78 4.63
C ILE A 406 -4.58 -0.75 3.22
N ILE A 407 -5.91 -0.57 3.12
CA ILE A 407 -6.63 -0.45 1.85
C ILE A 407 -6.01 0.64 0.98
N LEU A 408 -5.83 1.85 1.52
CA LEU A 408 -5.27 2.97 0.77
C LEU A 408 -3.80 2.77 0.39
N LEU A 409 -2.99 2.22 1.29
CA LEU A 409 -1.59 1.91 0.98
C LEU A 409 -1.48 0.89 -0.16
N GLN A 410 -2.40 -0.07 -0.25
CA GLN A 410 -2.42 -1.03 -1.34
C GLN A 410 -2.90 -0.42 -2.66
N VAL A 411 -3.97 0.37 -2.63
CA VAL A 411 -4.53 1.02 -3.83
C VAL A 411 -3.59 2.08 -4.40
N SER A 412 -2.85 2.81 -3.55
CA SER A 412 -1.94 3.88 -3.96
C SER A 412 -0.83 3.40 -4.90
N GLY A 413 -0.57 2.08 -4.97
CA GLY A 413 0.34 1.51 -5.96
C GLY A 413 1.77 2.06 -5.88
N LEU A 414 2.15 2.62 -4.73
CA LEU A 414 3.51 3.03 -4.46
C LEU A 414 4.39 1.80 -4.74
N PRO A 415 5.51 1.90 -5.49
CA PRO A 415 6.46 0.82 -5.63
C PRO A 415 7.07 0.50 -4.26
N MET A 416 6.34 -0.31 -3.49
CA MET A 416 6.70 -0.82 -2.17
C MET A 416 7.75 -1.93 -2.36
N ARG A 417 8.85 -1.60 -3.04
CA ARG A 417 9.97 -2.50 -3.31
C ARG A 417 10.90 -2.60 -2.09
N ARG A 418 10.73 -1.73 -1.09
CA ARG A 418 11.52 -1.76 0.15
C ARG A 418 10.85 -2.61 1.23
N ARG A 419 11.65 -3.47 1.85
CA ARG A 419 11.28 -4.37 2.96
C ARG A 419 10.57 -3.67 4.13
N ARG A 420 10.91 -2.40 4.41
CA ARG A 420 10.30 -1.60 5.48
C ARG A 420 8.79 -1.41 5.31
N TRP A 421 8.33 -1.16 4.09
CA TRP A 421 6.92 -0.89 3.81
C TRP A 421 6.04 -2.14 3.92
N MET A 422 6.57 -3.30 3.53
CA MET A 422 5.92 -4.59 3.77
C MET A 422 5.81 -4.86 5.28
N TRP A 423 6.83 -4.48 6.06
CA TRP A 423 6.81 -4.62 7.51
C TRP A 423 5.77 -3.68 8.15
N THR A 424 5.68 -2.43 7.71
CA THR A 424 4.62 -1.49 8.15
C THR A 424 3.23 -2.07 7.92
N GLN A 425 2.92 -2.58 6.73
CA GLN A 425 1.60 -3.16 6.46
C GLN A 425 1.30 -4.42 7.29
N MET A 426 2.32 -5.22 7.56
CA MET A 426 2.16 -6.36 8.46
C MET A 426 1.82 -5.84 9.86
N VAL A 427 2.64 -4.95 10.45
CA VAL A 427 2.40 -4.42 11.81
C VAL A 427 1.03 -3.77 11.93
N THR A 428 0.61 -2.95 10.97
CA THR A 428 -0.73 -2.35 10.97
C THR A 428 -1.85 -3.40 10.92
N MET A 429 -1.62 -4.51 10.20
CA MET A 429 -2.56 -5.64 10.17
C MET A 429 -2.63 -6.35 11.53
N TRP A 430 -1.50 -6.60 12.19
CA TRP A 430 -1.46 -7.18 13.54
C TRP A 430 -2.25 -6.33 14.53
N ILE A 431 -2.06 -5.01 14.49
CA ILE A 431 -2.79 -4.06 15.33
C ILE A 431 -4.30 -4.14 15.04
N ALA A 432 -4.69 -4.14 13.76
CA ALA A 432 -6.09 -4.20 13.36
C ALA A 432 -6.79 -5.48 13.83
N ILE A 433 -6.18 -6.65 13.58
CA ILE A 433 -6.72 -7.95 13.99
C ILE A 433 -6.79 -8.03 15.51
N SER A 434 -5.74 -7.60 16.22
CA SER A 434 -5.71 -7.61 17.69
C SER A 434 -6.81 -6.75 18.30
N ALA A 435 -6.97 -5.54 17.79
CA ALA A 435 -8.01 -4.63 18.25
C ALA A 435 -9.41 -5.21 17.98
N GLN A 436 -9.62 -5.84 16.82
CA GLN A 436 -10.90 -6.47 16.46
C GLN A 436 -11.21 -7.72 17.29
N THR A 437 -10.20 -8.53 17.61
CA THR A 437 -10.37 -9.70 18.49
C THR A 437 -10.71 -9.25 19.92
N LEU A 438 -10.05 -8.20 20.41
CA LEU A 438 -10.32 -7.67 21.73
C LEU A 438 -11.74 -7.08 21.83
N THR A 439 -12.21 -6.37 20.80
CA THR A 439 -13.61 -5.88 20.78
C THR A 439 -14.60 -7.03 20.85
N TYR A 440 -14.38 -8.10 20.09
CA TYR A 440 -15.24 -9.29 20.12
C TYR A 440 -15.33 -9.93 21.51
N PHE A 441 -14.21 -10.12 22.20
CA PHE A 441 -14.27 -10.72 23.55
C PHE A 441 -14.88 -9.78 24.59
N VAL A 442 -14.61 -8.48 24.51
CA VAL A 442 -15.24 -7.49 25.38
C VAL A 442 -16.75 -7.53 25.20
N THR A 443 -17.27 -7.59 23.98
CA THR A 443 -18.73 -7.66 23.77
C THR A 443 -19.31 -8.99 24.23
N LEU A 444 -18.69 -10.10 23.88
CA LEU A 444 -19.17 -11.45 24.23
C LEU A 444 -19.34 -11.61 25.74
N ILE A 445 -18.33 -11.22 26.54
CA ILE A 445 -18.38 -11.35 28.00
C ILE A 445 -19.48 -10.45 28.60
N ASN A 446 -19.63 -9.22 28.10
CA ASN A 446 -20.54 -8.25 28.70
C ASN A 446 -22.00 -8.37 28.23
N MET A 447 -22.26 -9.02 27.10
CA MET A 447 -23.61 -9.30 26.61
C MET A 447 -24.19 -10.62 27.15
N THR A 448 -23.36 -11.47 27.75
CA THR A 448 -23.78 -12.78 28.23
C THR A 448 -24.62 -12.66 29.52
N PRO A 449 -25.80 -13.29 29.59
CA PRO A 449 -26.58 -13.34 30.82
C PRO A 449 -25.87 -14.08 31.96
N LYS A 450 -26.08 -13.63 33.21
CA LYS A 450 -25.42 -14.18 34.41
C LYS A 450 -25.52 -15.70 34.59
N HIS A 451 -26.64 -16.31 34.18
CA HIS A 451 -26.87 -17.74 34.35
C HIS A 451 -25.97 -18.63 33.47
N VAL A 452 -25.39 -18.09 32.39
CA VAL A 452 -24.44 -18.77 31.49
C VAL A 452 -23.07 -18.09 31.44
N GLU A 453 -22.86 -17.05 32.25
CA GLU A 453 -21.66 -16.21 32.24
C GLU A 453 -20.39 -17.01 32.53
N ASN A 454 -20.42 -17.93 33.50
CA ASN A 454 -19.27 -18.76 33.86
C ASN A 454 -18.76 -19.57 32.67
N THR A 455 -19.66 -20.26 31.94
CA THR A 455 -19.30 -21.06 30.77
C THR A 455 -18.67 -20.20 29.69
N VAL A 456 -19.28 -19.06 29.36
CA VAL A 456 -18.76 -18.15 28.34
C VAL A 456 -17.42 -17.53 28.77
N TYR A 457 -17.27 -17.18 30.04
CA TYR A 457 -16.02 -16.63 30.57
C TYR A 457 -14.87 -17.65 30.48
N HIS A 458 -15.13 -18.92 30.81
CA HIS A 458 -14.14 -19.99 30.63
C HIS A 458 -13.73 -20.15 29.16
N VAL A 459 -14.70 -20.22 28.25
CA VAL A 459 -14.44 -20.32 26.80
C VAL A 459 -13.67 -19.10 26.29
N ALA A 460 -14.07 -17.89 26.69
CA ALA A 460 -13.40 -16.65 26.31
C ALA A 460 -11.97 -16.58 26.83
N ARG A 461 -11.73 -16.93 28.10
CA ARG A 461 -10.39 -16.93 28.70
C ARG A 461 -9.46 -17.91 27.99
N VAL A 462 -9.91 -19.14 27.75
CA VAL A 462 -9.13 -20.15 27.00
C VAL A 462 -8.83 -19.65 25.58
N SER A 463 -9.83 -19.09 24.89
CA SER A 463 -9.67 -18.56 23.53
C SER A 463 -8.68 -17.39 23.47
N VAL A 464 -8.72 -16.47 24.45
CA VAL A 464 -7.78 -15.35 24.54
C VAL A 464 -6.36 -15.84 24.79
N ILE A 465 -6.17 -16.80 25.70
CA ILE A 465 -4.84 -17.38 25.97
C ILE A 465 -4.30 -18.04 24.71
N LEU A 466 -5.10 -18.89 24.05
CA LEU A 466 -4.71 -19.55 22.81
C LEU A 466 -4.35 -18.54 21.71
N TRP A 467 -5.15 -17.47 21.59
CA TRP A 467 -4.88 -16.40 20.65
C TRP A 467 -3.58 -15.65 20.98
N LEU A 468 -3.33 -15.30 22.25
CA LEU A 468 -2.08 -14.64 22.68
C LEU A 468 -0.86 -15.54 22.44
N VAL A 469 -0.96 -16.85 22.68
CA VAL A 469 0.10 -17.82 22.39
C VAL A 469 0.40 -17.84 20.89
N LEU A 470 -0.64 -17.94 20.04
CA LEU A 470 -0.47 -17.89 18.58
C LEU A 470 0.20 -16.58 18.15
N MET A 471 -0.25 -15.45 18.70
CA MET A 471 0.32 -14.14 18.40
C MET A 471 1.79 -14.04 18.83
N ALA A 472 2.14 -14.57 20.01
CA ALA A 472 3.50 -14.61 20.52
C ALA A 472 4.42 -15.47 19.62
N VAL A 473 3.97 -16.67 19.22
CA VAL A 473 4.72 -17.55 18.32
C VAL A 473 5.04 -16.83 17.00
N VAL A 474 4.05 -16.18 16.39
CA VAL A 474 4.26 -15.48 15.11
C VAL A 474 5.11 -14.23 15.29
N PHE A 475 4.95 -13.50 16.41
CA PHE A 475 5.79 -12.35 16.74
C PHE A 475 7.25 -12.76 16.90
N ILE A 476 7.54 -13.82 17.66
CA ILE A 476 8.89 -14.38 17.82
C ILE A 476 9.46 -14.77 16.45
N GLY A 477 8.72 -15.52 15.63
CA GLY A 477 9.17 -15.88 14.28
C GLY A 477 9.50 -14.68 13.39
N ASN A 478 8.71 -13.61 13.47
CA ASN A 478 8.97 -12.37 12.73
C ASN A 478 10.14 -11.57 13.32
N MET A 479 10.30 -11.56 14.64
CA MET A 479 11.39 -10.89 15.33
C MET A 479 12.72 -11.57 15.03
N THR A 480 12.78 -12.91 15.07
CA THR A 480 13.96 -13.68 14.65
C THR A 480 14.33 -13.38 13.20
N ARG A 481 13.36 -13.32 12.28
CA ARG A 481 13.60 -12.92 10.88
C ARG A 481 14.10 -11.47 10.73
N ALA A 482 13.69 -10.57 11.62
CA ALA A 482 14.14 -9.19 11.63
C ALA A 482 15.56 -9.07 12.17
N VAL A 483 15.86 -9.72 13.30
CA VAL A 483 17.19 -9.78 13.90
C VAL A 483 18.20 -10.42 12.96
N LEU A 484 17.88 -11.59 12.38
CA LEU A 484 18.73 -12.24 11.37
C LEU A 484 18.97 -11.36 10.15
N TYR A 485 17.99 -10.56 9.74
CA TYR A 485 18.18 -9.60 8.65
C TYR A 485 19.12 -8.45 9.03
N VAL A 486 19.01 -7.94 10.26
CA VAL A 486 19.89 -6.90 10.77
C VAL A 486 21.31 -7.44 10.91
N MET A 487 21.49 -8.64 11.49
CA MET A 487 22.79 -9.28 11.62
C MET A 487 23.48 -9.50 10.27
N ARG A 488 22.75 -10.01 9.25
CA ARG A 488 23.27 -10.14 7.89
C ARG A 488 23.61 -8.80 7.23
N LYS A 489 22.87 -7.74 7.56
CA LYS A 489 23.11 -6.40 7.01
C LYS A 489 24.36 -5.73 7.59
N TYR A 490 24.71 -6.07 8.83
CA TYR A 490 25.88 -5.52 9.54
C TYR A 490 27.06 -6.50 9.60
N GLY A 491 27.03 -7.59 8.83
CA GLY A 491 28.18 -8.50 8.65
C GLY A 491 28.41 -9.52 9.78
N TYR A 492 27.49 -9.66 10.73
CA TYR A 492 27.63 -10.55 11.89
C TYR A 492 27.15 -12.00 11.65
N ALA A 493 26.70 -12.34 10.44
CA ALA A 493 26.21 -13.69 10.13
C ALA A 493 26.58 -14.08 8.70
N GLU A 494 27.32 -15.18 8.53
CA GLU A 494 27.62 -15.76 7.22
C GLU A 494 26.34 -16.19 6.48
N GLU A 495 26.39 -16.09 5.16
CA GLU A 495 25.31 -16.47 4.27
C GLU A 495 25.21 -18.00 4.26
N LYS A 496 24.37 -18.56 5.15
CA LYS A 496 24.09 -20.00 5.14
C LYS A 496 23.57 -20.38 3.74
N GLU A 497 24.38 -21.10 2.98
CA GLU A 497 23.98 -21.74 1.73
C GLU A 497 22.70 -22.51 2.02
N ARG A 498 21.66 -22.18 1.26
CA ARG A 498 20.37 -22.83 1.41
C ARG A 498 20.54 -24.19 0.75
N GLU A 499 20.79 -25.24 1.53
CA GLU A 499 20.64 -26.61 1.05
C GLU A 499 19.26 -26.73 0.41
N VAL A 500 19.28 -26.89 -0.91
CA VAL A 500 18.08 -27.15 -1.69
C VAL A 500 17.74 -28.60 -1.41
N ILE A 501 16.83 -28.83 -0.46
CA ILE A 501 16.15 -30.12 -0.36
C ILE A 501 15.34 -30.27 -1.65
N VAL A 502 15.87 -31.12 -2.53
CA VAL A 502 15.19 -31.59 -3.74
C VAL A 502 14.08 -32.50 -3.25
N TYR A 503 12.83 -32.08 -3.44
CA TYR A 503 11.73 -33.02 -3.49
C TYR A 503 11.72 -33.55 -4.91
N GLU A 504 12.16 -34.79 -5.10
CA GLU A 504 11.77 -35.59 -6.26
C GLU A 504 10.27 -35.86 -6.09
N GLU A 505 9.45 -35.16 -6.88
CA GLU A 505 8.09 -35.62 -7.17
C GLU A 505 8.28 -36.79 -8.14
N GLU A 506 8.17 -38.02 -7.62
CA GLU A 506 7.94 -39.20 -8.45
C GLU A 506 6.59 -39.00 -9.16
N GLU A 507 6.66 -38.80 -10.47
CA GLU A 507 5.51 -38.93 -11.37
C GLU A 507 5.14 -40.41 -11.43
N ASP A 508 4.15 -40.82 -10.64
CA ASP A 508 3.47 -42.10 -10.88
C ASP A 508 2.60 -41.97 -12.14
N GLU A 509 3.10 -42.55 -13.23
CA GLU A 509 2.31 -42.93 -14.40
C GLU A 509 1.25 -43.97 -14.02
N LEU A 510 -0.03 -43.61 -14.16
CA LEU A 510 -1.08 -44.38 -14.88
C LEU A 510 -2.42 -43.64 -14.92
#